data_AF-A0A9D8M6D9-F1
#
_entry.id   AF-A0A9D8M6D9-F1
#
_cell.length_a   1.000
_cell.length_b   1.000
_cell.length_c   1.000
_cell.angle_alpha   90.00
_cell.angle_beta   90.00
_cell.angle_gamma   90.00
#
_symmetry.space_group_name_H-M   'P 1'
#
loop_
_entity.id
_entity.type
_entity.pdbx_description
1 polymer ?
#
loop_
_entity_poly.entity_id
_entity_poly.type
_entity_poly.pdbx_seq_one_letter_code
_entity_poly.pdbx_strand_id
1 'polypeptide(L)'
;MPRRGEIWFVMTPGQPDDPHQPRPALVVSENVRNRLRAHLIVIPVFSSGRLGPTRLALKGGTGGLPHDSVLFCEELTTIDRDFLARGPLGPAV
;
A
#
# COMPACT_ATOMS: atom_id res chain seq x y z
N MET A 1 -2.90 -3.34 14.56
CA MET A 1 -3.48 -2.17 13.87
C MET A 1 -2.44 -1.69 12.88
N PRO A 2 -2.75 -1.62 11.58
CA PRO A 2 -1.81 -1.16 10.57
C PRO A 2 -1.27 0.24 10.89
N ARG A 3 0.03 0.43 10.74
CA ARG A 3 0.73 1.66 11.08
C ARG A 3 1.22 2.38 9.84
N ARG A 4 1.30 3.71 9.91
CA ARG A 4 1.93 4.53 8.89
C ARG A 4 3.34 4.01 8.58
N GLY A 5 3.66 3.89 7.30
CA GLY A 5 4.94 3.35 6.83
C GLY A 5 4.93 1.84 6.61
N GLU A 6 3.90 1.10 7.04
CA GLU A 6 3.82 -0.33 6.76
C GLU A 6 3.28 -0.61 5.36
N ILE A 7 3.83 -1.62 4.68
CA ILE A 7 3.30 -2.15 3.42
C ILE A 7 2.45 -3.38 3.71
N TRP A 8 1.26 -3.44 3.14
CA TRP A 8 0.29 -4.52 3.29
C TRP A 8 -0.25 -4.95 1.92
N PHE A 9 -0.53 -6.24 1.74
CA PHE A 9 -1.37 -6.70 0.63
C PHE A 9 -2.82 -6.28 0.88
N VAL A 10 -3.42 -5.59 -0.09
CA VAL A 10 -4.79 -5.08 -0.05
C VAL A 10 -5.57 -5.54 -1.28
N MET A 11 -6.86 -5.75 -1.11
CA MET A 11 -7.83 -5.79 -2.20
C MET A 11 -8.19 -4.34 -2.54
N THR A 12 -8.24 -3.99 -3.82
CA THR A 12 -8.63 -2.63 -4.24
C THR A 12 -10.14 -2.60 -4.48
N PRO A 13 -10.92 -1.72 -3.81
CA PRO A 13 -12.33 -1.58 -4.09
C PRO A 13 -12.62 -1.25 -5.56
N GLY A 14 -13.69 -1.81 -6.12
CA GLY A 14 -14.11 -1.53 -7.50
C GLY A 14 -13.31 -2.23 -8.60
N GLN A 15 -12.42 -3.17 -8.25
CA GLN A 15 -11.61 -3.94 -9.21
C GLN A 15 -11.68 -5.46 -8.96
N PRO A 16 -12.88 -6.07 -8.85
CA PRO A 16 -13.03 -7.47 -8.43
C PRO A 16 -12.29 -8.49 -9.33
N ASP A 17 -12.15 -8.19 -10.62
CA ASP A 17 -11.53 -9.08 -11.61
C ASP A 17 -10.08 -8.70 -11.95
N ASP A 18 -9.42 -7.81 -11.18
CA ASP A 18 -8.00 -7.51 -11.42
C ASP A 18 -7.14 -8.72 -11.00
N PRO A 19 -6.49 -9.42 -11.96
CA PRO A 19 -5.70 -10.62 -11.67
C PRO A 19 -4.45 -10.32 -10.83
N HIS A 20 -4.11 -9.04 -10.64
CA HIS A 20 -2.99 -8.61 -9.81
C HIS A 20 -3.41 -8.34 -8.35
N GLN A 21 -4.65 -8.64 -7.97
CA GLN A 21 -5.07 -8.59 -6.57
C GLN A 21 -4.73 -9.88 -5.80
N PRO A 22 -4.49 -9.79 -4.48
CA PRO A 22 -4.26 -8.56 -3.73
C PRO A 22 -2.92 -7.92 -4.13
N ARG A 23 -2.84 -6.58 -4.09
CA ARG A 23 -1.62 -5.84 -4.41
C ARG A 23 -1.00 -5.20 -3.16
N PRO A 24 0.32 -5.00 -3.11
CA PRO A 24 0.93 -4.29 -1.99
C PRO A 24 0.51 -2.81 -2.02
N ALA A 25 0.28 -2.23 -0.84
CA ALA A 25 -0.01 -0.81 -0.66
C ALA A 25 0.65 -0.30 0.63
N LEU A 26 1.18 0.92 0.57
CA LEU A 26 1.80 1.62 1.69
C LEU A 26 0.73 2.35 2.50
N VAL A 27 0.66 2.11 3.80
CA VAL A 27 -0.20 2.86 4.71
C VAL A 27 0.40 4.25 4.96
N VAL A 28 -0.34 5.30 4.61
CA VAL A 28 0.09 6.69 4.78
C VAL A 28 -0.73 7.46 5.82
N SER A 29 -1.90 6.94 6.21
CA SER A 29 -2.70 7.52 7.29
C SER A 29 -1.99 7.45 8.65
N GLU A 30 -2.17 8.51 9.45
CA GLU A 30 -1.59 8.63 10.78
C GLU A 30 -2.00 7.53 11.77
N ASN A 31 -1.08 7.12 12.62
CA ASN A 31 -1.27 6.00 13.56
C ASN A 31 -2.44 6.23 14.53
N VAL A 32 -2.67 7.47 14.96
CA VAL A 32 -3.82 7.80 15.81
C VAL A 32 -5.14 7.57 15.06
N ARG A 33 -5.22 7.95 13.78
CA ARG A 33 -6.37 7.68 12.92
C ARG A 33 -6.56 6.18 12.69
N ASN A 34 -5.47 5.46 12.41
CA ASN A 34 -5.50 4.01 12.19
C ASN A 34 -5.92 3.22 13.43
N ARG A 35 -5.91 3.81 14.63
CA ARG A 35 -6.49 3.19 15.82
C ARG A 35 -7.99 3.50 15.96
N LEU A 36 -8.39 4.73 15.65
CA LEU A 36 -9.74 5.25 15.90
C LEU A 36 -10.75 5.05 14.77
N ARG A 37 -10.31 4.76 13.53
CA ARG A 37 -11.18 4.69 12.34
C ARG A 37 -11.07 3.35 11.61
N ALA A 38 -12.20 2.81 11.16
CA ALA A 38 -12.27 1.53 10.43
C ALA A 38 -11.57 1.55 9.06
N HIS A 39 -11.25 2.73 8.51
CA HIS A 39 -10.60 2.86 7.21
C HIS A 39 -9.13 3.26 7.32
N LEU A 40 -8.35 2.98 6.29
CA LEU A 40 -6.94 3.38 6.11
C LEU A 40 -6.79 4.25 4.86
N ILE A 41 -5.80 5.13 4.85
CA ILE A 41 -5.39 5.83 3.63
C ILE A 41 -4.10 5.18 3.15
N VAL A 42 -4.11 4.71 1.91
CA VAL A 42 -3.03 3.89 1.34
C VAL A 42 -2.63 4.38 -0.04
N ILE A 43 -1.39 4.08 -0.43
CA ILE A 43 -0.87 4.29 -1.78
C ILE A 43 -0.51 2.92 -2.37
N PRO A 44 -1.05 2.52 -3.54
CA PRO A 44 -0.71 1.24 -4.16
C PRO A 44 0.76 1.21 -4.63
N VAL A 45 1.34 0.01 -4.56
CA VAL A 45 2.68 -0.32 -5.05
C VAL A 45 2.57 -1.12 -6.34
N PHE A 46 3.39 -0.76 -7.32
CA PHE A 46 3.51 -1.42 -8.61
C PHE A 46 4.91 -2.00 -8.79
N SER A 47 5.03 -3.15 -9.44
CA SER A 47 6.33 -3.78 -9.73
C SER A 47 7.14 -3.01 -10.79
N SER A 48 6.48 -2.16 -11.59
CA SER A 48 7.13 -1.31 -12.59
C SER A 48 6.31 -0.06 -12.89
N GLY A 49 6.97 0.97 -13.42
CA GLY A 49 6.34 2.22 -13.84
C GLY A 49 7.37 3.30 -14.15
N ARG A 50 7.05 4.19 -15.10
CA ARG A 50 7.90 5.35 -15.37
C ARG A 50 7.84 6.30 -14.16
N LEU A 51 9.00 6.70 -13.65
CA LEU A 51 9.09 7.71 -12.58
C LEU A 51 8.60 9.08 -13.06
N GLY A 52 8.18 9.90 -12.10
CA GLY A 52 7.60 11.20 -12.34
C GLY A 52 7.41 11.96 -11.04
N PRO A 53 6.80 13.16 -11.08
CA PRO A 53 6.66 14.03 -9.90
C PRO A 53 5.85 13.39 -8.77
N THR A 54 4.97 12.45 -9.08
CA THR A 54 4.11 11.73 -8.12
C THR A 54 4.44 10.23 -8.02
N ARG A 55 5.53 9.78 -8.66
CA ARG A 55 5.90 8.35 -8.70
C ARG A 55 7.28 8.13 -8.10
N LEU A 56 7.32 7.39 -7.00
CA LEU A 56 8.53 7.22 -6.19
C LEU A 56 9.03 5.78 -6.28
N ALA A 57 10.33 5.62 -6.57
CA ALA A 57 10.97 4.32 -6.57
C ALA A 57 11.12 3.77 -5.15
N LEU A 58 10.83 2.48 -4.97
CA LEU A 58 11.12 1.69 -3.78
C LEU A 58 12.09 0.58 -4.14
N LYS A 59 13.21 0.47 -3.42
CA LYS A 59 14.16 -0.63 -3.62
C LYS A 59 13.57 -1.94 -3.08
N GLY A 60 13.94 -3.07 -3.68
CA GLY A 60 13.70 -4.40 -3.10
C GLY A 60 14.22 -4.47 -1.66
N GLY A 61 13.48 -5.18 -0.80
CA GLY A 61 13.68 -5.25 0.64
C GLY A 61 13.00 -4.12 1.43
N THR A 62 12.73 -2.97 0.81
CA THR A 62 12.02 -1.84 1.44
C THR A 62 10.64 -2.29 1.88
N GLY A 63 10.35 -2.24 3.18
CA GLY A 63 9.06 -2.65 3.73
C GLY A 63 8.69 -4.12 3.52
N GLY A 64 9.68 -4.99 3.23
CA GLY A 64 9.46 -6.40 2.91
C GLY A 64 9.08 -6.68 1.45
N LEU A 65 9.21 -5.70 0.55
CA LEU A 65 8.99 -5.92 -0.88
C LEU A 65 10.06 -6.89 -1.46
N PRO A 66 9.67 -7.88 -2.28
CA PRO A 66 10.61 -8.86 -2.81
C PRO A 66 11.48 -8.35 -3.97
N HIS A 67 11.10 -7.24 -4.61
CA HIS A 67 11.81 -6.65 -5.76
C HIS A 67 11.61 -5.13 -5.79
N ASP A 68 12.43 -4.44 -6.60
CA ASP A 68 12.26 -3.02 -6.88
C ASP A 68 10.83 -2.73 -7.38
N SER A 69 10.27 -1.63 -6.91
CA SER A 69 8.87 -1.27 -7.11
C SER A 69 8.70 0.24 -7.23
N VAL A 70 7.49 0.71 -7.51
CA VAL A 70 7.16 2.13 -7.64
C VAL A 70 5.83 2.40 -6.91
N LEU A 71 5.80 3.44 -6.10
CA LEU A 71 4.55 4.00 -5.56
C LEU A 71 3.93 4.93 -6.59
N PHE A 72 2.65 4.76 -6.90
CA PHE A 72 1.90 5.73 -7.71
C PHE A 72 1.09 6.61 -6.76
N CYS A 73 1.67 7.72 -6.30
CA CYS A 73 1.05 8.55 -5.27
C CYS A 73 -0.23 9.23 -5.75
N GLU A 74 -0.41 9.40 -7.07
CA GLU A 74 -1.66 9.87 -7.67
C GLU A 74 -2.83 8.88 -7.53
N GLU A 75 -2.57 7.62 -7.18
CA GLU A 75 -3.58 6.59 -6.92
C GLU A 75 -3.85 6.40 -5.42
N LEU A 76 -3.50 7.39 -4.58
CA LEU A 76 -3.84 7.38 -3.17
C LEU A 76 -5.34 7.20 -2.98
N THR A 77 -5.72 6.25 -2.13
CA THR A 77 -7.12 5.91 -1.89
C THR A 77 -7.39 5.59 -0.42
N THR A 78 -8.66 5.60 -0.04
CA THR A 78 -9.12 5.16 1.28
C THR A 78 -9.76 3.79 1.15
N ILE A 79 -9.32 2.83 1.96
CA ILE A 79 -9.88 1.47 2.02
C ILE A 79 -10.47 1.18 3.38
N ASP A 80 -11.50 0.33 3.44
CA ASP A 80 -11.86 -0.32 4.69
C ASP A 80 -10.77 -1.31 5.11
N ARG A 81 -10.57 -1.50 6.42
CA ARG A 81 -9.63 -2.49 6.94
C ARG A 81 -9.97 -3.91 6.50
N ASP A 82 -11.23 -4.20 6.19
CA ASP A 82 -11.66 -5.50 5.69
C ASP A 82 -11.05 -5.82 4.30
N PHE A 83 -10.50 -4.83 3.61
CA PHE A 83 -9.74 -5.02 2.36
C PHE A 83 -8.27 -5.38 2.58
N LEU A 84 -7.78 -5.43 3.82
CA LEU A 84 -6.42 -5.93 4.11
C LEU A 84 -6.40 -7.46 3.96
N ALA A 85 -5.60 -7.96 3.03
CA ALA A 85 -5.45 -9.39 2.81
C ALA A 85 -4.33 -9.99 3.65
N ARG A 86 -3.14 -9.35 3.70
CA ARG A 86 -1.97 -9.88 4.42
C ARG A 86 -0.96 -8.80 4.75
N GLY A 87 -0.39 -8.81 5.95
CA GLY A 87 0.72 -7.93 6.31
C GLY A 87 0.90 -7.74 7.82
N PRO A 88 1.79 -6.82 8.23
CA PRO A 88 2.69 -6.04 7.36
C PRO A 88 3.73 -6.96 6.68
N LEU A 89 4.23 -6.60 5.51
CA LEU A 89 5.21 -7.42 4.78
C LEU A 89 6.62 -7.38 5.39
N GLY A 90 6.94 -6.32 6.10
CA GLY A 90 8.22 -6.10 6.74
C GLY A 90 8.19 -4.87 7.66
N PRO A 91 9.36 -4.36 8.06
CA PRO A 91 9.47 -3.14 8.86
C PRO A 91 8.81 -1.94 8.17
N ALA A 92 8.38 -0.95 8.95
CA ALA A 92 7.90 0.29 8.36
C ALA A 92 9.02 1.03 7.60
N VAL A 93 8.67 1.67 6.49
CA VAL A 93 9.59 2.42 5.60
C VAL A 93 9.68 3.89 5.93
#